data_AF-A0A971XCE4-F1
#
_entry.id   AF-A0A971XCE4-F1
#
_cell.length_a   1.000
_cell.length_b   1.000
_cell.length_c   1.000
_cell.angle_alpha   90.00
_cell.angle_beta   90.00
_cell.angle_gamma   90.00
#
_symmetry.space_group_name_H-M   'P 1'
#
loop_
_entity.id
_entity.type
_entity.pdbx_description
1 polymer ?
#
loop_
_entity_poly.entity_id
_entity_poly.type
_entity_poly.pdbx_seq_one_letter_code
_entity_poly.pdbx_strand_id
1 'polypeptide(L)'
;MKSTKVYSGPDRVEARSLMYATGQLPEMLGKRPLVGVVNSFNEIVPGHFHLRTIADAVKQGVAMGGGIPVEFPAIALCDGIT
;
A
#
# COMPACT_ATOMS: atom_id res chain seq x y z
N MET A 1 11.72 12.29 6.00
CA MET A 1 10.86 11.13 5.64
C MET A 1 10.27 11.37 4.24
N LYS A 2 10.17 10.36 3.35
CA LYS A 2 9.75 10.57 1.96
C LYS A 2 8.28 10.96 1.82
N SER A 3 7.42 10.31 2.59
CA SER A 3 5.96 10.47 2.53
C SER A 3 5.49 11.87 2.93
N THR A 4 6.29 12.63 3.71
CA THR A 4 6.08 14.06 4.03
C THR A 4 5.76 14.92 2.79
N LYS A 5 6.36 14.61 1.64
CA LYS A 5 6.12 15.32 0.37
C LYS A 5 4.69 15.20 -0.16
N VAL A 6 3.96 14.15 0.24
CA VAL A 6 2.60 13.88 -0.24
C VAL A 6 1.57 14.72 0.50
N TYR A 7 1.79 15.03 1.78
CA TYR A 7 0.76 15.61 2.65
C TYR A 7 1.14 16.92 3.34
N SER A 8 2.41 17.33 3.31
CA SER A 8 2.85 18.53 4.04
C SER A 8 2.73 19.79 3.21
N GLY A 9 2.29 20.87 3.85
CA GLY A 9 2.10 22.17 3.22
C GLY A 9 0.66 22.40 2.76
N PRO A 10 0.26 23.68 2.60
CA PRO A 10 -1.07 24.06 2.14
C PRO A 10 -1.34 23.61 0.70
N ASP A 11 -0.29 23.53 -0.14
CA ASP A 11 -0.32 23.07 -1.53
C ASP A 11 -0.73 21.60 -1.69
N ARG A 12 -0.66 20.80 -0.63
CA ARG A 12 -1.00 19.36 -0.65
C ARG A 12 -2.43 19.04 -0.24
N VAL A 13 -3.34 20.02 -0.30
CA VAL A 13 -4.75 19.82 0.06
C VAL A 13 -5.45 18.76 -0.78
N GLU A 14 -5.25 18.77 -2.10
CA GLU A 14 -5.87 17.81 -3.01
C GLU A 14 -5.40 16.38 -2.74
N ALA A 15 -4.10 16.19 -2.58
CA ALA A 15 -3.52 14.89 -2.27
C ALA A 15 -4.05 14.33 -0.94
N ARG A 16 -4.21 15.17 0.09
CA ARG A 16 -4.85 14.76 1.36
C ARG A 16 -6.32 14.37 1.16
N SER A 17 -7.08 15.17 0.41
CA SER A 17 -8.50 14.90 0.12
C SER A 17 -8.70 13.55 -0.58
N LEU A 18 -7.86 13.23 -1.57
CA LEU A 18 -7.93 11.93 -2.26
C LEU A 18 -7.56 10.76 -1.34
N MET A 19 -6.60 10.94 -0.44
CA MET A 19 -6.25 9.91 0.55
C MET A 19 -7.34 9.73 1.61
N TYR A 20 -8.07 10.79 1.97
CA TYR A 20 -9.24 10.66 2.84
C TYR A 20 -10.33 9.80 2.20
N ALA A 21 -10.54 9.94 0.89
CA ALA A 21 -11.49 9.12 0.15
C ALA A 21 -11.13 7.62 0.13
N THR A 22 -9.87 7.25 0.35
CA THR A 22 -9.43 5.86 0.45
C THR A 22 -9.43 5.32 1.90
N GLY A 23 -10.07 6.05 2.83
CA GLY A 23 -10.22 5.64 4.23
C GLY A 23 -9.04 6.02 5.13
N GLN A 24 -8.09 6.83 4.65
CA GLN A 24 -7.03 7.35 5.49
C GLN A 24 -7.57 8.48 6.35
N LEU A 25 -7.29 8.45 7.65
CA LEU A 25 -7.83 9.46 8.57
C LEU A 25 -6.89 10.67 8.69
N PRO A 26 -7.42 11.89 8.89
CA PRO A 26 -6.61 13.10 9.09
C PRO A 26 -5.58 12.98 10.20
N GLU A 27 -5.88 12.24 11.26
CA GLU A 27 -4.97 12.00 12.38
C GLU A 27 -3.80 11.07 12.06
N MET A 28 -3.91 10.25 11.01
CA MET A 28 -2.85 9.33 10.58
C MET A 28 -1.92 9.99 9.56
N LEU A 29 -2.49 10.70 8.59
CA LEU A 29 -1.75 11.38 7.53
C LEU A 29 -0.89 12.52 8.10
N GLY A 30 0.41 12.52 7.75
CA GLY A 30 1.36 13.47 8.34
C GLY A 30 2.09 12.95 9.59
N LYS A 31 1.51 11.99 10.31
CA LYS A 31 2.07 11.47 11.58
C LYS A 31 2.64 10.07 11.45
N ARG A 32 2.07 9.23 10.58
CA ARG A 32 2.49 7.85 10.35
C ARG A 32 3.23 7.71 9.01
N PRO A 33 4.22 6.82 8.90
CA PRO A 33 4.87 6.54 7.63
C PRO A 33 3.91 5.79 6.70
N LEU A 34 3.88 6.17 5.42
CA LEU A 34 3.24 5.38 4.36
C LEU A 34 4.17 4.21 4.01
N VAL A 35 3.62 2.99 3.97
CA VAL A 35 4.35 1.77 3.60
C VAL A 35 3.67 1.16 2.39
N GLY A 36 4.38 1.12 1.28
CA GLY A 36 3.92 0.45 0.06
C GLY A 36 4.00 -1.07 0.22
N VAL A 37 2.89 -1.76 -0.04
CA VAL A 37 2.80 -3.22 -0.11
C VAL A 37 2.66 -3.61 -1.57
N VAL A 38 3.77 -4.01 -2.21
CA VAL A 38 3.78 -4.38 -3.63
C VAL A 38 3.36 -5.83 -3.75
N ASN A 39 2.28 -6.10 -4.47
CA ASN A 39 1.71 -7.43 -4.59
C ASN A 39 1.66 -7.88 -6.06
N SER A 40 2.28 -9.01 -6.36
CA SER A 40 2.28 -9.63 -7.69
C SER A 40 1.32 -10.80 -7.82
N PHE A 41 0.32 -10.87 -6.92
CA PHE A 41 -0.80 -11.81 -7.05
C PHE A 41 -1.36 -11.78 -8.47
N ASN A 42 -1.53 -12.97 -9.04
CA ASN A 42 -2.35 -13.20 -10.20
C ASN A 42 -2.78 -14.67 -10.24
N GLU A 43 -3.68 -14.99 -11.16
CA GLU A 43 -4.29 -16.32 -11.27
C GLU A 43 -3.55 -17.26 -12.24
N ILE A 44 -2.50 -16.77 -12.91
CA ILE A 44 -1.74 -17.54 -13.91
C ILE A 44 -0.44 -18.11 -13.35
N VAL A 45 0.14 -17.51 -12.32
CA VAL A 45 1.39 -17.95 -11.69
C VAL A 45 1.06 -18.74 -10.42
N PRO A 46 1.23 -20.09 -10.39
CA PRO A 46 0.88 -20.90 -9.22
C PRO A 46 1.57 -20.45 -7.93
N GLY A 47 2.84 -20.03 -8.04
CA GLY A 47 3.63 -19.50 -6.93
C GLY A 47 3.12 -18.16 -6.37
N HIS A 48 2.25 -17.44 -7.08
CA HIS A 48 1.77 -16.12 -6.67
C HIS A 48 0.28 -16.11 -6.29
N PHE A 49 -0.45 -17.19 -6.56
CA PHE A 49 -1.89 -17.29 -6.35
C PHE A 49 -2.31 -16.99 -4.90
N HIS A 50 -1.47 -17.33 -3.92
CA HIS A 50 -1.78 -17.16 -2.50
C HIS A 50 -1.37 -15.79 -1.93
N LEU A 51 -0.79 -14.90 -2.75
CA LEU A 51 -0.22 -13.63 -2.27
C LEU A 51 -1.25 -12.63 -1.75
N ARG A 52 -2.55 -12.73 -2.09
CA ARG A 52 -3.60 -11.87 -1.50
C ARG A 52 -3.64 -12.01 0.03
N THR A 53 -3.68 -13.25 0.53
CA THR A 53 -3.73 -13.53 1.97
C THR A 53 -2.48 -13.04 2.69
N ILE A 54 -1.31 -13.19 2.05
CA ILE A 54 -0.04 -12.68 2.60
C ILE A 54 -0.03 -11.15 2.63
N ALA A 55 -0.47 -10.50 1.55
CA ALA A 55 -0.54 -9.04 1.49
C ALA A 55 -1.47 -8.49 2.59
N ASP A 56 -2.62 -9.12 2.83
CA ASP A 56 -3.53 -8.75 3.92
C ASP A 56 -2.87 -8.88 5.30
N ALA A 57 -2.13 -9.97 5.56
CA ALA A 57 -1.38 -10.13 6.80
C ALA A 57 -0.27 -9.07 6.96
N VAL A 58 0.46 -8.75 5.88
CA VAL A 58 1.47 -7.68 5.87
C VAL A 58 0.83 -6.32 6.17
N LYS A 59 -0.31 -6.00 5.55
CA LYS A 59 -1.06 -4.76 5.80
C LYS A 59 -1.45 -4.62 7.26
N GLN A 60 -1.94 -5.70 7.88
CA GLN A 60 -2.24 -5.73 9.31
C GLN A 60 -1.00 -5.47 10.16
N GLY A 61 0.12 -6.13 9.86
CA GLY A 61 1.39 -5.93 10.57
C GLY A 61 1.91 -4.50 10.47
N VAL A 62 1.84 -3.89 9.29
CA VAL A 62 2.19 -2.46 9.08
C VAL A 62 1.30 -1.56 9.94
N ALA A 63 -0.01 -1.79 9.96
CA ALA A 63 -0.94 -0.99 10.75
C ALA A 63 -0.67 -1.13 12.26
N MET A 64 -0.41 -2.35 12.74
CA MET A 64 -0.03 -2.63 14.13
C MET A 64 1.30 -1.95 14.51
N GLY A 65 2.23 -1.85 13.57
CA GLY A 65 3.50 -1.13 13.73
C GLY A 65 3.39 0.40 13.65
N GLY A 66 2.18 0.95 13.56
CA GLY A 66 1.94 2.39 13.48
C GLY A 66 2.18 2.99 12.10
N GLY A 67 2.31 2.17 11.06
CA GLY A 67 2.35 2.60 9.66
C GLY A 67 0.96 2.70 9.02
N ILE A 68 0.93 3.26 7.82
CA ILE A 68 -0.24 3.25 6.93
C ILE A 68 0.10 2.32 5.75
N PRO A 69 -0.53 1.15 5.63
CA PRO A 69 -0.30 0.28 4.49
C PRO A 69 -1.03 0.79 3.24
N VAL A 70 -0.34 0.80 2.10
CA VAL A 70 -0.91 1.11 0.79
C VAL A 70 -0.51 0.01 -0.18
N GLU A 71 -1.46 -0.84 -0.54
CA GLU A 71 -1.24 -1.95 -1.48
C GLU A 71 -1.39 -1.49 -2.93
N PHE A 72 -0.48 -1.91 -3.80
CA PHE A 72 -0.59 -1.70 -5.24
C PHE A 72 0.03 -2.86 -6.04
N PRO A 73 -0.44 -3.13 -7.26
CA PRO A 73 -0.06 -4.33 -7.99
C PRO A 73 1.29 -4.21 -8.69
N ALA A 74 1.92 -5.36 -8.93
CA ALA A 74 3.00 -5.55 -9.90
C ALA A 74 2.68 -6.76 -10.80
N ILE A 75 3.21 -6.78 -12.03
CA ILE A 75 3.04 -7.92 -12.95
C ILE A 75 4.01 -9.05 -12.59
N ALA A 76 3.63 -10.29 -12.93
CA ALA A 76 4.52 -11.45 -12.87
C ALA A 76 4.16 -12.47 -13.95
N LEU A 77 5.16 -13.20 -14.40
CA LEU A 77 5.07 -14.33 -15.32
C LEU A 77 5.62 -15.59 -14.65
N CYS A 78 5.30 -16.77 -15.19
CA CYS A 78 5.78 -18.04 -14.68
C CYS A 78 6.69 -18.69 -15.73
N ASP A 79 7.98 -18.82 -15.41
CA ASP A 79 8.98 -19.52 -16.25
C ASP A 79 8.64 -21.01 -16.48
N GLY A 80 7.72 -21.59 -15.70
CA GLY A 80 7.21 -22.94 -15.91
C GLY A 80 6.08 -23.04 -16.94
N ILE A 81 5.49 -21.91 -17.34
CA ILE A 81 4.39 -21.82 -18.32
C ILE A 81 4.91 -21.28 -19.66
N THR A 82 5.89 -20.38 -19.63
CA THR A 82 6.51 -19.73 -20.79
C THR A 82 7.97 -20.13 -20.92
#